data_AF-A0A355F627-F1
#
_entry.id   AF-A0A355F627-F1
#
_cell.length_a   1.000
_cell.length_b   1.000
_cell.length_c   1.000
_cell.angle_alpha   90.00
_cell.angle_beta   90.00
_cell.angle_gamma   90.00
#
_symmetry.space_group_name_H-M   'P 1'
#
loop_
_entity.id
_entity.type
_entity.pdbx_description
1 polymer ?
#
loop_
_entity_poly.entity_id
_entity_poly.type
_entity_poly.pdbx_seq_one_letter_code
_entity_poly.pdbx_strand_id
1 'polypeptide(L)'
;MRWTERTFDFSLPVPAAPVAGLGRVPPVLLDDAPPLLRFEIARDGVLLFQREDHLWTGFKARAMVDWWDWAPTHRRIASAVVRRLRERIADGQG
;
A
#
# COMPACT_ATOMS: atom_id res chain seq x y z
N MET A 1 -22.70 -4.83 -13.06
CA MET A 1 -21.91 -3.59 -13.14
C MET A 1 -20.54 -3.97 -13.68
N ARG A 2 -20.29 -3.72 -14.98
CA ARG A 2 -19.20 -4.30 -15.78
C ARG A 2 -18.11 -3.23 -15.97
N TRP A 3 -16.95 -3.43 -15.36
CA TRP A 3 -15.79 -2.55 -15.53
C TRP A 3 -15.21 -2.76 -16.93
N THR A 4 -15.22 -1.71 -17.76
CA THR A 4 -14.60 -1.72 -19.09
C THR A 4 -13.10 -1.47 -18.94
N GLU A 5 -12.30 -2.40 -19.46
CA GLU A 5 -10.86 -2.26 -19.68
C GLU A 5 -10.57 -1.00 -20.50
N ARG A 6 -10.19 0.08 -19.83
CA ARG A 6 -9.40 1.14 -20.43
C ARG A 6 -7.95 0.83 -20.09
N THR A 7 -7.27 0.17 -21.02
CA THR A 7 -5.83 0.00 -21.02
C THR A 7 -5.20 1.39 -21.08
N PHE A 8 -4.68 1.88 -19.97
CA PHE A 8 -3.78 3.03 -19.97
C PHE A 8 -2.44 2.52 -20.52
N ASP A 9 -2.13 2.89 -21.76
CA ASP A 9 -0.83 2.62 -22.38
C ASP A 9 0.23 3.54 -21.76
N PHE A 10 1.00 3.00 -20.81
CA PHE A 10 2.13 3.69 -20.20
C PHE A 10 3.39 3.34 -21.00
N SER A 11 3.50 3.88 -22.21
CA SER A 11 4.74 3.81 -22.99
C SER A 11 5.72 4.87 -22.48
N LEU A 12 6.33 4.61 -21.32
CA LEU A 12 7.54 5.30 -20.88
C LEU A 12 8.68 4.27 -20.79
N PRO A 13 9.89 4.61 -21.24
CA PRO A 13 11.07 3.78 -20.99
C PRO A 13 11.43 3.91 -19.51
N VAL A 14 10.81 3.10 -18.66
CA VAL A 14 11.31 2.86 -17.30
C VAL A 14 12.63 2.10 -17.47
N PRO A 15 13.77 2.59 -16.93
CA PRO A 15 14.99 1.80 -16.92
C PRO A 15 14.69 0.49 -16.19
N ALA A 16 14.65 -0.59 -16.97
CA ALA A 16 14.36 -1.93 -16.50
C ALA A 16 15.54 -2.40 -15.64
N ALA A 17 15.54 -2.01 -14.36
CA ALA A 17 16.08 -2.91 -13.36
C ALA A 17 15.17 -4.15 -13.39
N PRO A 18 15.69 -5.36 -13.64
CA PRO A 18 14.88 -6.55 -13.64
C PRO A 18 14.42 -6.80 -12.20
N VAL A 19 13.22 -6.35 -11.84
CA VAL A 19 12.48 -6.92 -10.71
C VAL A 19 11.87 -8.23 -11.22
N ALA A 20 12.73 -9.18 -11.54
CA ALA A 20 12.37 -10.51 -11.99
C ALA A 20 11.64 -11.22 -10.84
N GLY A 21 10.30 -11.28 -10.90
CA GLY A 21 9.52 -12.06 -9.94
C GLY A 21 8.13 -11.52 -9.60
N LEU A 22 7.79 -10.27 -9.94
CA LEU A 22 6.45 -9.76 -9.67
C LEU A 22 5.53 -10.12 -10.85
N GLY A 23 4.65 -11.10 -10.63
CA GLY A 23 3.47 -11.29 -11.49
C GLY A 23 2.63 -10.00 -11.59
N ARG A 24 1.62 -9.99 -12.46
CA ARG A 24 0.77 -8.81 -12.68
C ARG A 24 0.19 -8.26 -11.36
N VAL A 25 0.73 -7.15 -10.88
CA VAL A 25 0.20 -6.44 -9.70
C VAL A 25 -0.87 -5.46 -10.16
N PRO A 26 -2.07 -5.46 -9.57
CA PRO A 26 -3.09 -4.47 -9.92
C PRO A 26 -2.64 -3.07 -9.47
N PRO A 27 -2.83 -2.03 -10.30
CA PRO A 27 -2.57 -0.67 -9.89
C PRO A 27 -3.54 -0.24 -8.79
N VAL A 28 -3.09 0.66 -7.91
CA VAL A 28 -3.91 1.33 -6.90
C VAL A 28 -3.89 2.83 -7.15
N LEU A 29 -5.04 3.48 -7.02
CA LEU A 29 -5.13 4.93 -7.00
C LEU A 29 -4.73 5.42 -5.60
N LEU A 30 -3.67 6.21 -5.51
CA LEU A 30 -3.10 6.61 -4.22
C LEU A 30 -4.03 7.50 -3.40
N ASP A 31 -4.90 8.28 -4.04
CA ASP A 31 -5.84 9.18 -3.35
C ASP A 31 -6.96 8.42 -2.63
N ASP A 32 -7.35 7.25 -3.17
CA ASP A 32 -8.41 6.40 -2.60
C ASP A 32 -7.85 5.26 -1.73
N ALA A 33 -6.52 5.14 -1.65
CA ALA A 33 -5.87 4.07 -0.92
C ALA A 33 -6.09 4.21 0.60
N PRO A 34 -6.33 3.09 1.32
CA PRO A 34 -6.42 3.11 2.77
C PRO A 34 -5.17 3.74 3.43
N PRO A 35 -5.30 4.40 4.60
CA PRO A 35 -4.17 5.04 5.28
C PRO A 35 -2.96 4.11 5.49
N LEU A 36 -3.20 2.84 5.83
CA LEU A 36 -2.14 1.84 5.98
C LEU A 36 -1.34 1.65 4.69
N LEU A 37 -2.03 1.47 3.56
CA LEU A 37 -1.37 1.23 2.27
C LEU A 37 -0.61 2.47 1.80
N ARG A 38 -1.18 3.67 2.01
CA ARG A 38 -0.47 4.94 1.73
C ARG A 38 0.80 5.06 2.56
N PHE A 39 0.75 4.67 3.84
CA PHE A 39 1.90 4.65 4.73
C PHE A 39 2.99 3.66 4.26
N GLU A 40 2.61 2.42 3.92
CA GLU A 40 3.55 1.42 3.41
C GLU A 40 4.24 1.89 2.12
N ILE A 41 3.48 2.46 1.18
CA ILE A 41 4.01 3.04 -0.06
C ILE A 41 4.92 4.23 0.23
N ALA A 42 4.55 5.12 1.16
CA ALA A 42 5.39 6.26 1.54
C ALA A 42 6.68 5.83 2.27
N ARG A 43 6.65 4.73 3.01
CA ARG A 43 7.78 4.22 3.79
C ARG A 43 8.76 3.43 2.93
N ASP A 44 8.27 2.45 2.19
CA ASP A 44 9.08 1.43 1.53
C ASP A 44 8.99 1.52 -0.02
N GLY A 45 8.07 2.32 -0.55
CA GLY A 45 7.87 2.49 -1.98
C GLY A 45 8.99 3.25 -2.68
N VAL A 46 9.23 2.88 -3.93
CA VAL A 46 10.20 3.52 -4.83
C VAL A 46 9.45 4.41 -5.82
N LEU A 47 9.89 5.66 -5.94
CA LEU A 47 9.32 6.59 -6.92
C LEU A 47 9.72 6.19 -8.33
N LEU A 48 8.74 5.83 -9.16
CA LEU A 48 8.96 5.51 -10.58
C LEU A 48 8.87 6.76 -11.46
N PHE A 49 7.94 7.67 -11.14
CA PHE A 49 7.69 8.87 -11.92
C PHE A 49 7.04 9.95 -11.05
N GLN A 50 7.45 11.20 -11.22
CA GLN A 50 6.74 12.38 -10.74
C GLN A 50 6.78 13.47 -11.81
N ARG A 51 5.67 14.20 -11.96
CA ARG A 51 5.61 15.33 -12.89
C ARG A 51 6.25 16.59 -12.33
N GLU A 52 6.12 16.81 -11.02
CA GLU A 52 6.58 18.00 -10.33
C GLU A 52 7.38 17.60 -9.08
N ASP A 53 8.42 18.39 -8.75
CA ASP A 53 9.49 17.99 -7.82
C ASP A 53 9.04 17.74 -6.37
N HIS A 54 7.85 18.20 -6.00
CA HIS A 54 7.34 18.17 -4.63
C HIS A 54 6.23 17.16 -4.38
N LEU A 55 5.69 16.52 -5.44
CA LEU A 55 4.52 15.65 -5.30
C LEU A 55 4.81 14.44 -4.43
N TRP A 56 5.96 13.80 -4.61
CA TRP A 56 6.33 12.63 -3.82
C TRP A 56 6.58 12.97 -2.35
N THR A 57 7.27 14.08 -2.09
CA THR A 57 7.51 14.56 -0.72
C THR A 57 6.22 14.97 -0.03
N GLY A 58 5.31 15.65 -0.75
CA GLY A 58 3.99 16.01 -0.25
C GLY A 58 3.13 14.79 0.09
N PHE A 59 3.12 13.79 -0.81
CA PHE A 59 2.45 12.52 -0.56
C PHE A 59 3.00 11.82 0.69
N LYS A 60 4.34 11.71 0.81
CA LYS A 60 4.99 11.10 1.98
C LYS A 60 4.61 11.82 3.27
N ALA A 61 4.71 13.14 3.30
CA ALA A 61 4.37 13.93 4.47
C ALA A 61 2.92 13.70 4.90
N ARG A 62 1.98 13.73 3.94
CA ARG A 62 0.56 13.48 4.23
C ARG A 62 0.30 12.07 4.72
N ALA A 63 0.92 11.06 4.10
CA ALA A 63 0.78 9.66 4.51
C ALA A 63 1.32 9.41 5.93
N MET A 64 2.40 10.08 6.33
CA MET A 64 2.93 9.98 7.70
C MET A 64 1.98 10.61 8.74
N VAL A 65 1.38 11.76 8.43
CA VAL A 65 0.38 12.40 9.30
C VAL A 65 -0.86 11.53 9.42
N ASP A 66 -1.43 11.11 8.29
CA ASP A 66 -2.62 10.24 8.27
C ASP A 66 -2.36 8.91 8.99
N TRP A 67 -1.13 8.37 8.89
CA TRP A 67 -0.72 7.19 9.65
C TRP A 67 -0.75 7.44 11.16
N TRP A 68 -0.26 8.59 11.63
CA TRP A 68 -0.17 8.85 13.05
C TRP A 68 -1.55 8.89 13.71
N ASP A 69 -2.54 9.45 13.01
CA ASP A 69 -3.93 9.44 13.43
C ASP A 69 -4.54 8.01 13.41
N TRP A 70 -4.15 7.19 12.44
CA TRP A 70 -4.67 5.83 12.27
C TRP A 70 -3.97 4.76 13.11
N ALA A 71 -2.71 5.00 13.51
CA ALA A 71 -1.84 4.03 14.18
C ALA A 71 -2.45 3.44 15.48
N PRO A 72 -3.16 4.21 16.33
CA PRO A 72 -3.82 3.64 17.51
C PRO A 72 -4.87 2.57 17.14
N THR A 73 -5.64 2.81 16.09
CA THR A 73 -6.64 1.86 15.58
C THR A 73 -5.96 0.61 15.03
N HIS A 74 -4.88 0.78 14.26
CA HIS A 74 -4.08 -0.34 13.76
C HIS A 74 -3.58 -1.24 14.89
N ARG A 75 -2.99 -0.64 15.93
CA ARG A 75 -2.46 -1.38 17.08
C ARG A 75 -3.55 -2.21 17.77
N ARG A 76 -4.75 -1.65 17.96
CA ARG A 76 -5.89 -2.37 18.55
C ARG A 76 -6.31 -3.57 17.69
N ILE A 77 -6.42 -3.37 16.37
CA ILE A 77 -6.76 -4.45 15.42
C ILE A 77 -5.69 -5.54 15.47
N ALA A 78 -4.41 -5.18 15.36
CA ALA A 78 -3.30 -6.14 15.39
C ALA A 78 -3.29 -6.96 16.68
N SER A 79 -3.44 -6.31 17.85
CA SER A 79 -3.51 -7.02 19.13
C SER A 79 -4.71 -7.98 19.20
N ALA A 80 -5.88 -7.57 18.69
CA ALA A 80 -7.07 -8.43 18.68
C ALA A 80 -6.89 -9.65 17.76
N VAL A 81 -6.31 -9.47 16.57
CA VAL A 81 -6.01 -10.56 15.64
C VAL A 81 -5.03 -11.55 16.24
N VAL A 82 -3.93 -11.08 16.84
CA VAL A 82 -2.93 -11.93 17.49
C VAL A 82 -3.56 -12.72 18.65
N ARG A 83 -4.37 -12.07 19.49
CA ARG A 83 -5.09 -12.74 20.58
C ARG A 83 -5.99 -13.85 20.03
N ARG A 84 -6.80 -13.55 19.01
CA ARG A 84 -7.70 -14.53 18.40
C ARG A 84 -6.96 -15.71 17.78
N LEU A 85 -5.81 -15.45 17.16
CA LEU A 85 -4.99 -16.51 16.59
C LEU A 85 -4.41 -17.44 17.67
N ARG A 86 -3.95 -16.88 18.79
CA ARG A 86 -3.47 -17.66 19.95
C ARG A 86 -4.56 -18.54 20.55
N GLU A 87 -5.76 -18.00 20.71
CA GLU A 87 -6.93 -18.77 21.19
C GLU A 87 -7.20 -19.96 20.27
N ARG A 88 -7.23 -19.76 18.94
CA ARG A 88 -7.46 -20.85 17.97
C ARG A 88 -6.40 -21.95 18.00
N ILE A 89 -5.13 -21.58 18.22
CA ILE A 89 -4.03 -22.55 18.34
C ILE A 89 -4.16 -23.34 19.64
N ALA A 90 -4.51 -22.68 20.75
CA ALA A 90 -4.73 -23.34 22.04
C ALA A 90 -5.93 -24.31 22.02
N ASP A 91 -6.98 -23.97 21.26
CA ASP A 91 -8.18 -24.80 21.09
C ASP A 91 -7.98 -25.97 20.09
N GLY A 92 -6.78 -26.17 19.56
CA GLY A 92 -6.42 -27.30 18.69
C GLY A 92 -7.01 -27.24 17.27
N GLN A 93 -7.39 -26.05 16.79
CA GLN A 93 -7.97 -25.86 15.44
C GLN A 93 -6.98 -25.28 14.41
N GLY A 94 -5.72 -25.73 14.46
CA GLY A 94 -4.62 -25.30 13.58
C GLY A 94 -3.98 -26.45 12.85
#